data_AF-C3YL10-F1
#
_entry.id   AF-C3YL10-F1
#
_cell.length_a   1.000
_cell.length_b   1.000
_cell.length_c   1.000
_cell.angle_alpha   90.00
_cell.angle_beta   90.00
_cell.angle_gamma   90.00
#
_symmetry.space_group_name_H-M   'P 1'
#
loop_
_entity.id
_entity.type
_entity.pdbx_description
1 polymer ?
#
loop_
_entity_poly.entity_id
_entity_poly.type
_entity_poly.pdbx_seq_one_letter_code
_entity_poly.pdbx_strand_id
1 'polypeptide(L)'
;MEDLLTVHHEMGHIQYYIQYADQPLIYRGGANPGFHEAVGDVLALSVATPKHLNQIGLLDEVTEDPDADINFLMATALEKIAFLPFGYLIDQWRWRVFDGSTGPDNYNAEWWRLRTKYQGIKPPSTRDETLFDPGCKFHIPNNTPYIRYSVKPFL
;
A
#
# COMPACT_ATOMS: atom_id res chain seq x y z
N MET A 1 -16.36 8.43 -3.81
CA MET A 1 -15.13 9.19 -3.49
C MET A 1 -13.90 8.29 -3.65
N GLU A 2 -13.91 7.08 -3.09
CA GLU A 2 -12.84 6.08 -3.29
C GLU A 2 -12.50 5.86 -4.76
N ASP A 3 -13.49 5.53 -5.60
CA ASP A 3 -13.27 5.34 -7.05
C ASP A 3 -12.65 6.57 -7.75
N LEU A 4 -13.00 7.78 -7.32
CA LEU A 4 -12.43 9.01 -7.88
C LEU A 4 -10.93 9.10 -7.58
N LEU A 5 -10.53 8.77 -6.35
CA LEU A 5 -9.13 8.76 -5.95
C LEU A 5 -8.37 7.63 -6.66
N THR A 6 -8.98 6.44 -6.78
CA THR A 6 -8.41 5.32 -7.53
C THR A 6 -8.20 5.69 -9.00
N VAL A 7 -9.18 6.32 -9.65
CA VAL A 7 -9.04 6.75 -11.05
C VAL A 7 -7.86 7.72 -11.22
N HIS A 8 -7.66 8.66 -10.30
CA HIS A 8 -6.51 9.57 -10.35
C HIS A 8 -5.19 8.85 -10.08
N HIS A 9 -5.17 7.90 -9.15
CA HIS A 9 -4.01 7.05 -8.90
C HIS A 9 -3.61 6.26 -10.16
N GLU A 10 -4.56 5.56 -10.79
CA GLU A 10 -4.32 4.77 -12.00
C GLU A 10 -3.94 5.66 -13.20
N MET A 11 -4.54 6.84 -13.32
CA MET A 11 -4.15 7.82 -14.35
C MET A 11 -2.73 8.35 -14.14
N GLY A 12 -2.26 8.42 -12.89
CA GLY A 12 -0.86 8.70 -12.57
C GLY A 12 0.10 7.68 -13.18
N HIS A 13 -0.24 6.39 -13.13
CA HIS A 13 0.53 5.33 -13.82
C HIS A 13 0.56 5.53 -15.33
N ILE A 14 -0.60 5.81 -15.93
CA ILE A 14 -0.71 6.09 -17.38
C ILE A 14 0.14 7.28 -17.78
N GLN A 15 0.08 8.38 -17.01
CA GLN A 15 0.90 9.55 -17.24
C GLN A 15 2.38 9.19 -17.16
N TYR A 16 2.79 8.37 -16.19
CA TYR A 16 4.17 7.91 -16.08
C TYR A 16 4.60 7.08 -17.30
N TYR A 17 3.76 6.15 -17.79
CA TYR A 17 4.03 5.39 -19.01
C TYR A 17 4.26 6.29 -20.23
N ILE A 18 3.44 7.34 -20.38
CA ILE A 18 3.56 8.31 -21.48
C ILE A 18 4.91 9.05 -21.41
N GLN A 19 5.35 9.46 -20.21
CA GLN A 19 6.58 10.27 -20.07
C GLN A 19 7.87 9.53 -20.46
N TYR A 20 7.93 8.21 -20.29
CA TYR A 20 9.09 7.42 -20.72
C TYR A 20 8.85 6.61 -21.99
N ALA A 21 7.77 6.88 -22.72
CA ALA A 21 7.38 6.12 -23.91
C ALA A 21 8.45 6.11 -25.01
N ASP A 22 9.30 7.14 -25.10
CA ASP A 22 10.35 7.23 -26.11
C ASP A 22 11.71 6.66 -25.65
N GLN A 23 11.82 6.21 -24.40
CA GLN A 23 13.03 5.53 -23.91
C GLN A 23 13.20 4.16 -24.61
N PRO A 24 14.43 3.64 -24.72
CA PRO A 24 14.64 2.25 -25.12
C PRO A 24 13.85 1.29 -24.24
N LEU A 25 13.37 0.17 -24.82
CA LEU A 25 12.45 -0.75 -24.13
C LEU A 25 12.93 -1.18 -22.73
N ILE A 26 14.24 -1.40 -22.58
CA ILE A 26 14.86 -1.81 -21.30
C ILE A 26 14.81 -0.73 -20.21
N TYR A 27 14.55 0.53 -20.56
CA TYR A 27 14.46 1.67 -19.64
C TYR A 27 13.02 2.16 -19.44
N ARG A 28 12.01 1.47 -20.00
CA ARG A 28 10.59 1.81 -19.82
C ARG A 28 10.04 1.20 -18.53
N GLY A 29 10.56 1.68 -17.40
CA GLY A 29 10.12 1.31 -16.06
C GLY A 29 10.35 2.46 -15.08
N GLY A 30 9.73 2.37 -13.90
CA GLY A 30 10.06 3.30 -12.81
C GLY A 30 11.53 3.13 -12.39
N ALA A 31 12.13 4.20 -11.85
CA ALA A 31 13.52 4.15 -11.36
C ALA A 31 13.75 3.00 -10.35
N ASN A 32 12.73 2.70 -9.57
CA ASN A 32 12.54 1.44 -8.87
C ASN A 32 11.03 1.17 -8.73
N PRO A 33 10.59 -0.03 -8.30
CA PRO A 33 9.18 -0.36 -8.18
C PRO A 33 8.36 0.56 -7.25
N GLY A 34 8.99 1.27 -6.32
CA GLY A 34 8.31 2.21 -5.42
C GLY A 34 7.91 3.53 -6.10
N PHE A 35 8.69 4.01 -7.08
CA PHE A 35 8.38 5.26 -7.78
C PHE A 35 7.05 5.21 -8.54
N HIS A 36 6.73 4.05 -9.12
CA HIS A 36 5.50 3.91 -9.90
C HIS A 36 4.27 4.14 -9.01
N GLU A 37 4.22 3.46 -7.86
CA GLU A 37 3.16 3.62 -6.87
C GLU A 37 3.13 5.03 -6.25
N ALA A 38 4.29 5.62 -5.97
CA ALA A 38 4.39 6.94 -5.35
C ALA A 38 3.80 8.05 -6.24
N VAL A 39 4.05 8.00 -7.55
CA VAL A 39 3.47 8.97 -8.50
C VAL A 39 1.95 8.95 -8.45
N GLY A 40 1.32 7.77 -8.53
CA GLY A 40 -0.14 7.64 -8.44
C GLY A 40 -0.71 8.17 -7.12
N ASP A 41 -0.08 7.83 -6.00
CA ASP A 41 -0.52 8.25 -4.66
C ASP A 41 -0.43 9.78 -4.45
N VAL A 42 0.60 10.44 -4.98
CA VAL A 42 0.75 11.91 -4.86
C VAL A 42 -0.38 12.65 -5.58
N LEU A 43 -0.82 12.15 -6.75
CA LEU A 43 -1.98 12.71 -7.44
C LEU A 43 -3.25 12.53 -6.61
N ALA A 44 -3.49 11.31 -6.11
CA ALA A 44 -4.67 11.02 -5.30
C ALA A 44 -4.73 11.87 -4.01
N LEU A 45 -3.60 12.08 -3.33
CA LEU A 45 -3.51 12.94 -2.15
C LEU A 45 -3.88 14.40 -2.47
N SER A 46 -3.43 14.91 -3.61
CA SER A 46 -3.75 16.28 -4.05
C SER A 46 -5.26 16.43 -4.33
N VAL A 47 -5.85 15.42 -4.96
CA VAL A 47 -7.28 15.39 -5.33
C VAL A 47 -8.19 15.26 -4.11
N ALA A 48 -7.73 14.55 -3.08
CA ALA A 48 -8.48 14.36 -1.84
C ALA A 48 -8.60 15.64 -0.98
N THR A 49 -7.86 16.71 -1.29
CA THR A 49 -7.89 17.93 -0.48
C THR A 49 -9.24 18.67 -0.62
N PRO A 50 -9.81 19.20 0.47
CA PRO A 50 -11.04 20.00 0.42
C PRO A 50 -10.95 21.17 -0.56
N LYS A 51 -9.76 21.80 -0.63
CA LYS A 51 -9.47 22.87 -1.59
C LYS A 51 -9.64 22.41 -3.04
N HIS A 52 -9.12 21.24 -3.41
CA HIS A 52 -9.27 20.71 -4.75
C HIS A 52 -10.73 20.34 -5.04
N LEU A 53 -11.40 19.65 -4.10
CA LEU A 53 -12.81 19.28 -4.24
C LEU A 53 -13.72 20.50 -4.45
N ASN A 54 -13.44 21.62 -3.77
CA ASN A 54 -14.17 22.86 -3.98
C ASN A 54 -13.92 23.47 -5.36
N GLN A 55 -12.68 23.46 -5.85
CA GLN A 55 -12.34 23.96 -7.18
C GLN A 55 -13.03 23.19 -8.32
N ILE A 56 -13.30 21.90 -8.13
CA ILE A 56 -14.00 21.06 -9.11
C ILE A 56 -15.52 20.98 -8.86
N GLY A 57 -16.05 21.76 -7.91
CA GLY A 57 -17.48 21.84 -7.61
C GLY A 57 -18.06 20.62 -6.91
N LEU A 58 -17.22 19.80 -6.27
CA LEU A 58 -17.65 18.65 -5.44
C LEU A 58 -17.77 19.00 -3.94
N LEU A 59 -17.44 20.24 -3.55
CA LEU A 59 -17.59 20.77 -2.20
C LEU A 59 -18.00 22.25 -2.29
N ASP A 60 -19.09 22.64 -1.63
CA ASP A 60 -19.64 24.00 -1.76
C ASP A 60 -18.81 25.06 -1.00
N GLU A 61 -18.41 24.75 0.24
CA GLU A 61 -17.62 25.64 1.09
C GLU A 61 -16.40 24.92 1.66
N VAL A 62 -15.29 25.64 1.75
CA VAL A 62 -14.08 25.19 2.45
C VAL A 62 -14.06 25.84 3.82
N THR A 63 -14.32 25.07 4.86
CA THR A 63 -14.19 25.51 6.25
C THR A 63 -12.79 25.18 6.76
N GLU A 64 -12.06 26.20 7.22
CA GLU A 64 -10.83 26.01 8.01
C GLU A 64 -11.23 25.72 9.47
N ASP A 65 -11.44 24.44 9.76
CA ASP A 65 -11.80 23.94 11.10
C ASP A 65 -10.71 22.97 11.59
N PRO A 66 -9.99 23.28 12.69
CA PRO A 66 -9.00 22.40 13.26
C PRO A 66 -9.53 20.99 13.61
N ASP A 67 -10.80 20.86 13.98
CA ASP A 67 -11.40 19.55 14.28
C ASP A 67 -11.60 18.73 12.99
N ALA A 68 -11.96 19.38 11.88
CA ALA A 68 -12.03 18.76 10.56
C ALA A 68 -10.65 18.31 10.07
N ASP A 69 -9.61 19.11 10.31
CA ASP A 69 -8.22 18.75 10.01
C ASP A 69 -7.78 17.51 10.80
N ILE A 70 -8.08 17.44 12.10
CA ILE A 70 -7.78 16.26 12.92
C ILE A 70 -8.51 15.02 12.38
N ASN A 71 -9.78 15.15 12.00
CA ASN A 71 -10.55 14.04 11.41
C ASN A 71 -9.93 13.56 10.08
N PHE A 72 -9.53 14.49 9.22
CA PHE A 72 -8.88 14.18 7.95
C PHE A 72 -7.51 13.51 8.16
N LEU A 73 -6.68 14.04 9.07
CA LEU A 73 -5.37 13.47 9.39
C LEU A 73 -5.50 12.09 10.04
N MET A 74 -6.49 11.88 10.91
CA MET A 74 -6.76 10.57 11.50
C MET A 74 -7.18 9.56 10.44
N ALA A 75 -8.10 9.92 9.53
CA ALA A 75 -8.50 9.06 8.42
C ALA A 75 -7.30 8.71 7.52
N THR A 76 -6.48 9.70 7.20
CA THR A 76 -5.24 9.50 6.43
C THR A 76 -4.25 8.60 7.17
N ALA A 77 -4.09 8.76 8.48
CA ALA A 77 -3.21 7.92 9.29
C ALA A 77 -3.69 6.47 9.36
N LEU A 78 -5.01 6.25 9.49
CA LEU A 78 -5.60 4.91 9.45
C LEU A 78 -5.37 4.20 8.11
N GLU A 79 -5.37 4.95 7.01
CA GLU A 79 -5.09 4.38 5.68
C GLU A 79 -3.58 4.15 5.45
N LYS A 80 -2.76 5.18 5.68
CA LYS A 80 -1.34 5.20 5.29
C LYS A 80 -0.41 4.65 6.38
N ILE A 81 -0.58 5.09 7.63
CA ILE A 81 0.32 4.72 8.74
C ILE A 81 0.01 3.30 9.25
N ALA A 82 -1.27 2.96 9.43
CA ALA A 82 -1.64 1.62 9.90
C ALA A 82 -1.23 0.50 8.92
N PHE A 83 -1.08 0.84 7.63
CA PHE A 83 -0.63 -0.08 6.60
C PHE A 83 0.89 -0.37 6.64
N LEU A 84 1.74 0.58 7.06
CA LEU A 84 3.20 0.44 7.08
C LEU A 84 3.71 -0.89 7.68
N PRO A 85 3.29 -1.31 8.89
CA PRO A 85 3.75 -2.57 9.45
C PRO A 85 3.33 -3.78 8.61
N PHE A 86 2.14 -3.73 7.99
CA PHE A 86 1.66 -4.80 7.10
C PHE A 86 2.43 -4.85 5.78
N GLY A 87 2.71 -3.69 5.19
CA GLY A 87 3.60 -3.55 4.04
C GLY A 87 4.94 -4.24 4.28
N TYR A 88 5.54 -3.94 5.42
CA TYR A 88 6.89 -4.39 5.74
C TYR A 88 6.96 -5.90 6.02
N LEU A 89 5.98 -6.43 6.76
CA LEU A 89 6.06 -7.81 7.24
C LEU A 89 5.84 -8.87 6.14
N ILE A 90 5.12 -8.54 5.06
CA ILE A 90 4.80 -9.53 4.02
C ILE A 90 6.06 -10.02 3.31
N ASP A 91 6.90 -9.11 2.84
CA ASP A 91 8.12 -9.51 2.16
C ASP A 91 9.19 -9.99 3.17
N GLN A 92 9.17 -9.53 4.42
CA GLN A 92 9.97 -10.17 5.50
C GLN A 92 9.63 -11.66 5.66
N TRP A 93 8.34 -12.02 5.64
CA TRP A 93 7.90 -13.42 5.68
C TRP A 93 8.36 -14.17 4.41
N ARG A 94 8.15 -13.60 3.22
CA ARG A 94 8.54 -14.23 1.95
C ARG A 94 10.04 -14.45 1.83
N TRP A 95 10.85 -13.47 2.21
CA TRP A 95 12.31 -13.59 2.18
C TRP A 95 12.79 -14.72 3.07
N ARG A 96 12.18 -14.89 4.25
CA ARG A 96 12.47 -16.00 5.16
C ARG A 96 12.04 -17.37 4.62
N VAL A 97 10.95 -17.41 3.86
CA VAL A 97 10.54 -18.63 3.16
C VAL A 97 11.53 -18.95 2.03
N PHE A 98 11.95 -17.94 1.26
CA PHE A 98 12.85 -18.12 0.13
C PHE A 98 14.30 -18.45 0.55
N ASP A 99 14.78 -17.91 1.66
CA ASP A 99 16.11 -18.23 2.20
C ASP A 99 16.14 -19.53 3.04
N GLY A 100 14.99 -20.15 3.25
CA GLY A 100 14.83 -21.41 3.98
C GLY A 100 14.78 -21.29 5.50
N SER A 101 14.88 -20.08 6.06
CA SER A 101 14.75 -19.86 7.52
C SER A 101 13.35 -20.14 8.06
N THR A 102 12.33 -20.12 7.19
CA THR A 102 10.97 -20.58 7.50
C THR A 102 10.59 -21.73 6.57
N GLY A 103 10.59 -22.95 7.12
CA GLY A 103 10.14 -24.14 6.40
C GLY A 103 8.60 -24.27 6.37
N PRO A 104 8.05 -25.16 5.51
CA PRO A 104 6.61 -25.39 5.38
C PRO A 104 5.90 -25.68 6.70
N ASP A 105 6.56 -26.40 7.61
CA ASP A 105 6.02 -26.75 8.94
C ASP A 105 5.91 -25.54 9.90
N ASN A 106 6.27 -24.32 9.47
CA ASN A 106 6.22 -23.10 10.28
C ASN A 106 5.69 -21.89 9.50
N TYR A 107 5.10 -22.09 8.32
CA TYR A 107 4.62 -20.99 7.47
C TYR A 107 3.61 -20.11 8.21
N ASN A 108 2.63 -20.73 8.86
CA ASN A 108 1.55 -20.00 9.49
C ASN A 108 1.95 -19.43 10.85
N ALA A 109 2.75 -20.17 11.62
CA ALA A 109 3.32 -19.70 12.88
C ALA A 109 4.19 -18.45 12.67
N GLU A 110 5.09 -18.47 11.69
CA GLU A 110 5.95 -17.31 11.39
C GLU A 110 5.14 -16.12 10.89
N TRP A 111 4.13 -16.36 10.04
CA TRP A 111 3.20 -15.32 9.59
C TRP A 111 2.53 -14.60 10.76
N TRP A 112 1.94 -15.34 11.71
CA TRP A 112 1.30 -14.76 12.87
C TRP A 112 2.27 -14.16 13.88
N ARG A 113 3.49 -14.69 14.01
CA ARG A 113 4.55 -14.07 14.80
C ARG A 113 4.91 -12.69 14.26
N LEU A 114 5.05 -12.55 12.96
CA LEU A 114 5.33 -11.27 12.29
C LEU A 114 4.15 -10.30 12.39
N ARG A 115 2.92 -10.77 12.15
CA ARG A 115 1.68 -9.97 12.33
C ARG A 115 1.57 -9.43 13.75
N THR A 116 1.82 -10.28 14.76
CA THR A 116 1.79 -9.87 16.17
C THR A 116 2.91 -8.87 16.47
N LYS A 117 4.13 -9.13 16.01
CA LYS A 117 5.29 -8.26 16.27
C LYS A 117 5.14 -6.87 15.66
N TYR A 118 4.68 -6.77 14.41
CA TYR A 118 4.69 -5.51 13.66
C TYR A 118 3.34 -4.79 13.70
N GLN A 119 2.21 -5.50 13.64
CA GLN A 119 0.87 -4.88 13.68
C GLN A 119 0.22 -4.91 15.06
N GLY A 120 0.74 -5.70 16.01
CA GLY A 120 0.12 -5.83 17.34
C GLY A 120 -1.20 -6.61 17.36
N ILE A 121 -1.48 -7.41 16.31
CA ILE A 121 -2.73 -8.17 16.18
C ILE A 121 -2.51 -9.68 16.31
N LYS A 122 -3.54 -10.38 16.78
CA LYS A 122 -3.54 -11.84 16.95
C LYS A 122 -4.68 -12.49 16.15
N PRO A 123 -4.61 -13.77 15.81
CA PRO A 123 -5.72 -14.44 15.16
C PRO A 123 -6.93 -14.52 16.12
N PRO A 124 -8.17 -14.43 15.61
CA PRO A 124 -9.38 -14.53 16.44
C PRO A 124 -9.69 -15.96 16.90
N SER A 125 -9.05 -16.96 16.30
CA SER A 125 -9.19 -18.39 16.60
C SER A 125 -7.81 -19.04 16.59
N THR A 126 -7.70 -20.25 17.13
CA THR A 126 -6.49 -21.06 16.99
C THR A 126 -6.17 -21.30 15.51
N ARG A 127 -4.88 -21.25 15.18
CA ARG A 127 -4.34 -21.47 13.84
C ARG A 127 -3.22 -22.49 13.95
N ASP A 128 -3.24 -23.49 13.09
CA ASP A 128 -2.18 -24.49 12.96
C ASP A 128 -1.58 -24.43 11.54
N GLU A 129 -0.64 -25.34 11.26
CA GLU A 129 0.07 -25.42 9.98
C GLU A 129 -0.71 -26.19 8.90
N THR A 130 -1.93 -26.67 9.20
CA THR A 130 -2.85 -27.14 8.15
C THR A 130 -3.46 -25.96 7.37
N LEU A 131 -3.34 -24.75 7.92
CA LEU A 131 -3.79 -23.50 7.32
C LEU A 131 -2.62 -22.73 6.70
N PHE A 132 -2.94 -21.97 5.65
CA PHE A 132 -1.98 -21.10 4.96
C PHE A 132 -2.56 -19.68 4.83
N ASP A 133 -2.68 -18.99 5.97
CA ASP A 133 -3.21 -17.61 6.02
C ASP A 133 -2.47 -16.59 5.12
N PRO A 134 -1.12 -16.65 4.93
CA PRO A 134 -0.48 -15.79 3.94
C PRO A 134 -1.05 -15.99 2.51
N GLY A 135 -1.48 -17.21 2.16
CA GLY A 135 -2.11 -17.49 0.86
C GLY A 135 -3.41 -16.74 0.61
N CYS A 136 -4.08 -16.26 1.66
CA CYS A 136 -5.29 -15.45 1.55
C CYS A 136 -5.03 -13.99 1.14
N LYS A 137 -3.76 -13.56 1.03
CA LYS A 137 -3.39 -12.23 0.55
C LYS A 137 -2.96 -12.32 -0.91
N PHE A 138 -3.78 -11.82 -1.84
CA PHE A 138 -3.59 -11.84 -3.31
C PHE A 138 -2.13 -11.84 -3.80
N HIS A 139 -1.30 -10.93 -3.31
CA HIS A 139 0.08 -10.77 -3.76
C HIS A 139 0.98 -11.99 -3.53
N ILE A 140 0.67 -12.82 -2.52
CA ILE A 140 1.41 -14.04 -2.21
C ILE A 140 1.17 -15.13 -3.27
N PRO A 141 -0.07 -15.61 -3.52
CA PRO A 141 -0.32 -16.59 -4.57
C PRO A 141 -0.09 -16.03 -5.99
N ASN A 142 -0.24 -14.71 -6.21
CA ASN A 142 0.03 -14.08 -7.50
C ASN A 142 1.52 -13.70 -7.70
N ASN A 143 2.42 -14.20 -6.86
CA ASN A 143 3.87 -13.96 -6.91
C ASN A 143 4.28 -12.50 -7.16
N THR A 144 3.59 -11.57 -6.51
CA THR A 144 3.72 -10.13 -6.72
C THR A 144 4.54 -9.54 -5.56
N PRO A 145 5.73 -8.95 -5.79
CA PRO A 145 6.54 -8.33 -4.72
C PRO A 145 5.76 -7.29 -3.91
N TYR A 146 5.89 -7.30 -2.58
CA TYR A 146 5.10 -6.42 -1.69
C TYR A 146 5.88 -5.20 -1.17
N ILE A 147 7.21 -5.26 -1.15
CA ILE A 147 8.09 -4.21 -0.62
C ILE A 147 7.87 -2.85 -1.29
N ARG A 148 7.36 -2.84 -2.53
CA ARG A 148 6.95 -1.61 -3.24
C ARG A 148 6.01 -0.73 -2.39
N TYR A 149 5.10 -1.37 -1.65
CA TYR A 149 4.11 -0.66 -0.83
C TYR A 149 4.69 -0.15 0.50
N SER A 150 5.83 -0.68 0.96
CA SER A 150 6.55 -0.16 2.11
C SER A 150 7.46 1.00 1.78
N VAL A 151 8.03 1.01 0.56
CA VAL A 151 8.99 2.05 0.14
C VAL A 151 8.25 3.28 -0.37
N LYS A 152 7.09 3.11 -1.03
CA LYS A 152 6.32 4.23 -1.59
C LYS A 152 6.05 5.41 -0.65
N PRO A 153 5.77 5.25 0.66
CA PRO A 153 5.47 6.39 1.53
C PRO A 153 6.69 7.26 1.85
N PHE A 154 7.90 6.81 1.49
CA PHE A 154 9.17 7.51 1.72
C PHE A 154 9.76 8.10 0.43
N LEU A 155 9.08 7.95 -0.71
CA LEU A 155 9.45 8.49 -2.02
C LEU A 155 8.53 9.65 -2.39
#